data_AF-H8G7F8-F1
#
_entry.id   AF-H8G7F8-F1
#
_cell.length_a   1.000
_cell.length_b   1.000
_cell.length_c   1.000
_cell.angle_alpha   90.00
_cell.angle_beta   90.00
_cell.angle_gamma   90.00
#
_symmetry.space_group_name_H-M   'P 1'
#
loop_
_entity.id
_entity.type
_entity.pdbx_description
1 polymer ?
#
loop_
_entity_poly.entity_id
_entity_poly.type
_entity_poly.pdbx_seq_one_letter_code
_entity_poly.pdbx_strand_id
1 'polypeptide(L)'
;MNLADRAWSLLNRAQEVYADNPRASNWVRRHLTRLGEPVRVAVAGLSGAGASTLVAALTGEADYGAPPNPPMSWRHVPARHTWPELLVLDTSLTRRDSAAALPESIGLEADAVLYLLSPHDVEAALLRAIHDQPSPKLPPVHALAVLARADELGGGRVDALSSARQVARRRARESWIAELCQDVVAVAGLVARAARTLRPDDFELLAALAAVPEAELDPLLLSADRFASDPQRAELLGRFGLFGVRLATTLIRRGVRTPQALVAELCRHSGFDALGEAVSRYFTDRAPVLKARSALLGLGVMLRREPRPSAAPLVAELERTLTGAHELAELRLFATLRTGRVNLPGDLGDEAARLVGGYGEAPQTRLGLDAASEPPEVAVRQTAAGILRMWRSYAENPVLSSTERQAVSTVVRTCEGLATGQG
;
A
#
# COMPACT_ATOMS: atom_id res chain seq x y z
N MET A 1 9.54 -23.45 -8.23
CA MET A 1 9.35 -22.37 -9.23
C MET A 1 8.25 -21.45 -8.72
N ASN A 2 8.62 -20.24 -8.34
CA ASN A 2 7.71 -19.27 -7.71
C ASN A 2 6.79 -18.61 -8.76
N LEU A 3 5.83 -17.81 -8.33
CA LEU A 3 4.90 -17.10 -9.21
C LEU A 3 5.61 -16.18 -10.23
N ALA A 4 6.71 -15.54 -9.85
CA ALA A 4 7.46 -14.64 -10.73
C ALA A 4 8.12 -15.39 -11.89
N ASP A 5 8.74 -16.55 -11.61
CA ASP A 5 9.32 -17.42 -12.62
C ASP A 5 8.25 -17.91 -13.62
N ARG A 6 7.07 -18.30 -13.12
CA ARG A 6 5.94 -18.73 -13.94
C ARG A 6 5.43 -17.59 -14.83
N ALA A 7 5.31 -16.38 -14.27
CA ALA A 7 4.91 -15.20 -15.03
C ALA A 7 5.92 -14.87 -16.13
N TRP A 8 7.22 -14.92 -15.81
CA TRP A 8 8.28 -14.71 -16.78
C TRP A 8 8.23 -15.75 -17.91
N SER A 9 8.06 -17.04 -17.58
CA SER A 9 7.91 -18.11 -18.58
C SER A 9 6.70 -17.90 -19.50
N LEU A 10 5.55 -17.56 -18.93
CA LEU A 10 4.32 -17.29 -19.70
C LEU A 10 4.45 -16.08 -20.63
N LEU A 11 5.09 -14.99 -20.17
CA LEU A 11 5.33 -13.81 -21.00
C LEU A 11 6.27 -14.12 -22.17
N ASN A 12 7.36 -14.86 -21.96
CA ASN A 12 8.28 -15.23 -23.04
C ASN A 12 7.59 -16.11 -24.10
N ARG A 13 6.80 -17.11 -23.67
CA ARG A 13 6.04 -17.93 -24.61
C ARG A 13 4.95 -17.12 -25.34
N ALA A 14 4.33 -16.15 -24.67
CA ALA A 14 3.41 -15.23 -25.33
C ALA A 14 4.14 -14.37 -26.39
N GLN A 15 5.39 -13.96 -26.15
CA GLN A 15 6.19 -13.25 -27.14
C GLN A 15 6.44 -14.10 -28.41
N GLU A 16 6.70 -15.39 -28.26
CA GLU A 16 6.87 -16.32 -29.38
C GLU A 16 5.57 -16.47 -30.19
N VAL A 17 4.44 -16.68 -29.51
CA VAL A 17 3.12 -16.89 -30.15
C VAL A 17 2.59 -15.65 -30.86
N TYR A 18 3.01 -14.45 -30.43
CA TYR A 18 2.57 -13.15 -30.97
C TYR A 18 3.69 -12.38 -31.68
N ALA A 19 4.75 -13.06 -32.12
CA ALA A 19 5.91 -12.42 -32.77
C ALA A 19 5.55 -11.62 -34.04
N ASP A 20 4.51 -12.06 -34.77
CA ASP A 20 3.95 -11.42 -35.97
C ASP A 20 2.93 -10.31 -35.66
N ASN A 21 2.56 -10.10 -34.40
CA ASN A 21 1.66 -9.02 -33.97
C ASN A 21 2.46 -7.90 -33.26
N PRO A 22 2.74 -6.77 -33.92
CA PRO A 22 3.54 -5.70 -33.34
C PRO A 22 2.95 -5.11 -32.06
N ARG A 23 1.61 -5.04 -31.94
CA ARG A 23 0.95 -4.49 -30.75
C ARG A 23 1.14 -5.40 -29.54
N ALA A 24 0.83 -6.68 -29.70
CA ALA A 24 1.00 -7.68 -28.64
C ALA A 24 2.48 -7.85 -28.27
N SER A 25 3.37 -7.94 -29.27
CA SER A 25 4.82 -8.01 -29.03
C SER A 25 5.36 -6.78 -28.29
N ASN A 26 4.93 -5.57 -28.64
CA ASN A 26 5.31 -4.35 -27.90
C ASN A 26 4.77 -4.36 -26.47
N TRP A 27 3.53 -4.83 -26.27
CA TRP A 27 2.93 -4.94 -24.94
C TRP A 27 3.71 -5.93 -24.05
N VAL A 28 4.06 -7.12 -24.57
CA VAL A 28 4.81 -8.15 -23.83
C VAL A 28 6.21 -7.64 -23.48
N ARG A 29 6.94 -7.06 -24.44
CA ARG A 29 8.27 -6.49 -24.19
C ARG A 29 8.24 -5.42 -23.11
N ARG A 30 7.26 -4.50 -23.14
CA ARG A 30 7.08 -3.49 -22.10
C ARG A 30 6.87 -4.14 -20.73
N HIS A 31 6.07 -5.20 -20.63
CA HIS A 31 5.83 -5.89 -19.36
C HIS A 31 7.05 -6.64 -18.85
N LEU A 32 7.85 -7.26 -19.74
CA LEU A 32 9.12 -7.89 -19.38
C LEU A 32 10.12 -6.86 -18.83
N THR A 33 10.26 -5.69 -19.47
CA THR A 33 11.12 -4.61 -18.97
C THR A 33 10.69 -4.13 -17.58
N ARG A 34 9.37 -3.98 -17.37
CA ARG A 34 8.79 -3.55 -16.10
C ARG A 34 9.09 -4.46 -14.92
N LEU A 35 9.34 -5.75 -15.15
CA LEU A 35 9.69 -6.67 -14.06
C LEU A 35 10.98 -6.22 -13.33
N GLY A 36 11.90 -5.55 -14.03
CA GLY A 36 13.13 -4.99 -13.46
C GLY A 36 13.03 -3.56 -12.90
N GLU A 37 11.93 -2.85 -13.14
CA GLU A 37 11.74 -1.46 -12.65
C GLU A 37 11.29 -1.42 -11.18
N PRO A 38 11.38 -0.28 -10.46
CA PRO A 38 10.75 -0.16 -9.14
C PRO A 38 9.24 -0.44 -9.17
N VAL A 39 8.66 -0.79 -8.01
CA VAL A 39 7.23 -1.07 -7.90
C VAL A 39 6.40 0.12 -8.35
N ARG A 40 5.43 -0.12 -9.22
CA ARG A 40 4.51 0.89 -9.74
C ARG A 40 3.27 0.99 -8.86
N VAL A 41 3.11 2.12 -8.18
CA VAL A 41 2.01 2.40 -7.26
C VAL A 41 1.11 3.49 -7.83
N ALA A 42 -0.15 3.17 -8.08
CA ALA A 42 -1.15 4.17 -8.44
C ALA A 42 -1.80 4.78 -7.18
N VAL A 43 -2.02 6.09 -7.20
CA VAL A 43 -2.72 6.81 -6.14
C VAL A 43 -4.08 7.24 -6.66
N ALA A 44 -5.13 6.60 -6.14
CA ALA A 44 -6.49 6.72 -6.63
C ALA A 44 -7.43 7.24 -5.54
N GLY A 45 -8.27 8.20 -5.90
CA GLY A 45 -9.28 8.77 -5.01
C GLY A 45 -10.22 9.68 -5.79
N LEU A 46 -11.36 9.98 -5.18
CA LEU A 46 -12.29 10.96 -5.73
C LEU A 46 -11.65 12.36 -5.73
N SER A 47 -12.21 13.26 -6.54
CA SER A 47 -11.76 14.66 -6.58
C SER A 47 -11.86 15.28 -5.18
N GLY A 48 -10.81 15.96 -4.72
CA GLY A 48 -10.76 16.54 -3.38
C GLY A 48 -10.40 15.56 -2.25
N ALA A 49 -10.22 14.26 -2.53
CA ALA A 49 -9.77 13.29 -1.53
C ALA A 49 -8.31 13.48 -1.09
N GLY A 50 -7.53 14.30 -1.79
CA GLY A 50 -6.13 14.62 -1.47
C GLY A 50 -5.09 13.78 -2.21
N ALA A 51 -5.44 13.15 -3.34
CA ALA A 51 -4.53 12.29 -4.12
C ALA A 51 -3.29 13.07 -4.59
N SER A 52 -3.50 14.22 -5.22
CA SER A 52 -2.39 15.09 -5.63
C SER A 52 -1.56 15.59 -4.45
N THR A 53 -2.18 15.91 -3.31
CA THR A 53 -1.45 16.29 -2.10
C THR A 53 -0.54 15.16 -1.61
N LEU A 54 -1.04 13.92 -1.60
CA LEU A 54 -0.24 12.75 -1.23
C LEU A 54 0.89 12.51 -2.23
N VAL A 55 0.64 12.64 -3.54
CA VAL A 55 1.72 12.45 -4.52
C VAL A 55 2.77 13.55 -4.44
N ALA A 56 2.42 14.82 -4.21
CA ALA A 56 3.42 15.85 -3.88
C ALA A 56 4.20 15.52 -2.61
N ALA A 57 3.53 14.97 -1.58
CA ALA A 57 4.20 14.49 -0.39
C ALA A 57 5.11 13.28 -0.68
N LEU A 58 4.92 12.51 -1.75
CA LEU A 58 5.76 11.39 -2.17
C LEU A 58 6.92 11.82 -3.07
N THR A 59 6.70 12.74 -4.00
CA THR A 59 7.75 13.25 -4.89
C THR A 59 8.62 14.30 -4.21
N GLY A 60 8.07 15.05 -3.26
CA GLY A 60 8.74 16.18 -2.59
C GLY A 60 8.67 17.45 -3.43
N GLU A 61 7.76 17.49 -4.39
CA GLU A 61 7.52 18.64 -5.25
C GLU A 61 6.70 19.70 -4.49
N ALA A 62 7.20 20.93 -4.46
CA ALA A 62 6.56 22.06 -3.77
C ALA A 62 5.39 22.66 -4.57
N ASP A 63 5.43 22.55 -5.91
CA ASP A 63 4.46 23.16 -6.81
C ASP A 63 3.75 22.14 -7.69
N TYR A 64 2.43 22.14 -7.63
CA TYR A 64 1.57 21.57 -8.66
C TYR A 64 1.32 22.63 -9.75
N GLY A 65 2.38 23.23 -10.29
CA GLY A 65 2.32 24.03 -11.52
C GLY A 65 2.13 23.16 -12.76
N ALA A 66 1.50 21.99 -12.64
CA ALA A 66 1.26 21.11 -13.76
C ALA A 66 0.25 21.79 -14.70
N PRO A 67 0.47 21.75 -16.02
CA PRO A 67 -0.51 22.28 -16.98
C PRO A 67 -1.86 21.61 -16.74
N PRO A 68 -2.99 22.29 -17.02
CA PRO A 68 -4.30 21.64 -16.91
C PRO A 68 -4.30 20.38 -17.77
N ASN A 69 -4.43 19.22 -17.12
CA ASN A 69 -4.45 17.89 -17.73
C ASN A 69 -3.06 17.40 -18.24
N PRO A 70 -2.05 17.22 -17.36
CA PRO A 70 -0.77 16.67 -17.79
C PRO A 70 -0.94 15.21 -18.26
N PRO A 71 -0.10 14.73 -19.21
CA PRO A 71 -0.14 13.33 -19.60
C PRO A 71 0.17 12.43 -18.39
N MET A 72 -0.53 11.29 -18.30
CA MET A 72 -0.26 10.27 -17.30
C MET A 72 1.22 9.87 -17.37
N SER A 73 1.96 10.19 -16.32
CA SER A 73 3.38 9.89 -16.23
C SER A 73 3.69 9.29 -14.86
N TRP A 74 4.45 8.20 -14.90
CA TRP A 74 5.03 7.60 -13.72
C TRP A 74 6.13 8.51 -13.20
N ARG A 75 5.98 8.99 -11.96
CA ARG A 75 6.98 9.83 -11.29
C ARG A 75 7.86 8.98 -10.41
N HIS A 76 9.18 9.16 -10.51
CA HIS A 76 10.13 8.45 -9.67
C HIS A 76 10.13 9.01 -8.25
N VAL A 77 10.02 8.11 -7.27
CA VAL A 77 10.19 8.42 -5.85
C VAL A 77 11.46 7.69 -5.39
N PRO A 78 12.56 8.41 -5.13
CA PRO A 78 13.78 7.78 -4.66
C PRO A 78 13.62 7.27 -3.23
N ALA A 79 14.35 6.21 -2.88
CA ALA A 79 14.38 5.70 -1.52
C ALA A 79 14.87 6.78 -0.54
N ARG A 80 14.10 7.06 0.53
CA ARG A 80 14.41 8.07 1.54
C ARG A 80 13.81 7.69 2.90
N HIS A 81 14.65 7.59 3.93
CA HIS A 81 14.23 7.25 5.29
C HIS A 81 13.29 6.03 5.31
N THR A 82 12.01 6.24 5.64
CA THR A 82 10.95 5.23 5.76
C THR A 82 10.36 4.79 4.41
N TRP A 83 10.64 5.52 3.32
CA TRP A 83 10.05 5.28 2.01
C TRP A 83 10.99 4.48 1.09
N PRO A 84 10.47 3.42 0.46
CA PRO A 84 11.22 2.64 -0.53
C PRO A 84 11.27 3.39 -1.88
N GLU A 85 12.10 2.90 -2.80
CA GLU A 85 12.11 3.35 -4.18
C GLU A 85 10.86 2.87 -4.92
N LEU A 86 10.15 3.78 -5.60
CA LEU A 86 8.87 3.52 -6.25
C LEU A 86 8.71 4.34 -7.55
N LEU A 87 7.76 3.91 -8.38
CA LEU A 87 7.17 4.72 -9.44
C LEU A 87 5.72 5.03 -9.06
N VAL A 88 5.34 6.30 -9.03
CA VAL A 88 4.01 6.72 -8.56
C VAL A 88 3.21 7.40 -9.68
N LEU A 89 1.95 7.02 -9.83
CA LEU A 89 1.00 7.64 -10.75
C LEU A 89 -0.13 8.32 -9.99
N ASP A 90 -0.39 9.60 -10.29
CA ASP A 90 -1.57 10.33 -9.79
C ASP A 90 -2.74 10.14 -10.75
N THR A 91 -3.73 9.34 -10.35
CA THR A 91 -4.88 9.02 -11.20
C THR A 91 -6.03 10.00 -11.02
N SER A 92 -5.94 10.94 -10.08
CA SER A 92 -6.96 11.99 -9.93
C SER A 92 -6.94 13.00 -11.09
N LEU A 93 -5.81 13.06 -11.82
CA LEU A 93 -5.62 13.90 -12.99
C LEU A 93 -6.31 13.36 -14.26
N THR A 94 -6.77 12.11 -14.27
CA THR A 94 -7.30 11.44 -15.47
C THR A 94 -8.79 11.67 -15.67
N ARG A 95 -9.39 12.67 -15.00
CA ARG A 95 -10.83 12.91 -15.00
C ARG A 95 -11.33 13.51 -16.33
N ARG A 96 -11.37 12.67 -17.37
CA ARG A 96 -12.35 12.74 -18.44
C ARG A 96 -13.01 11.36 -18.54
N ASP A 97 -14.29 11.33 -18.15
CA ASP A 97 -15.28 10.30 -18.42
C ASP A 97 -15.26 8.99 -17.60
N SER A 98 -16.11 8.98 -16.56
CA SER A 98 -16.65 7.83 -15.82
C SER A 98 -15.75 7.09 -14.82
N ALA A 99 -16.25 6.93 -13.58
CA ALA A 99 -15.68 6.09 -12.54
C ALA A 99 -15.48 4.62 -12.98
N ALA A 100 -16.12 4.20 -14.07
CA ALA A 100 -16.02 2.88 -14.67
C ALA A 100 -14.70 2.63 -15.46
N ALA A 101 -13.98 3.67 -15.92
CA ALA A 101 -12.78 3.52 -16.76
C ALA A 101 -11.44 3.51 -15.99
N LEU A 102 -11.45 3.93 -14.73
CA LEU A 102 -10.29 3.93 -13.83
C LEU A 102 -9.75 2.50 -13.53
N PRO A 103 -10.59 1.49 -13.26
CA PRO A 103 -10.11 0.15 -12.86
C PRO A 103 -9.36 -0.58 -13.99
N GLU A 104 -9.82 -0.49 -15.24
CA GLU A 104 -9.18 -1.17 -16.38
C GLU A 104 -7.83 -0.55 -16.77
N SER A 105 -7.69 0.77 -16.68
CA SER A 105 -6.46 1.47 -17.05
C SER A 105 -5.39 1.41 -15.95
N ILE A 106 -5.79 1.50 -14.68
CA ILE A 106 -4.88 1.46 -13.52
C ILE A 106 -4.46 0.01 -13.20
N GLY A 107 -5.39 -0.95 -13.27
CA GLY A 107 -5.14 -2.33 -12.85
C GLY A 107 -4.17 -3.12 -13.75
N LEU A 108 -3.86 -2.61 -14.95
CA LEU A 108 -2.96 -3.23 -15.91
C LEU A 108 -1.53 -2.70 -15.87
N GLU A 109 -1.36 -1.43 -15.46
CA GLU A 109 -0.05 -0.78 -15.44
C GLU A 109 0.50 -0.51 -14.05
N ALA A 110 -0.32 -0.66 -13.00
CA ALA A 110 0.11 -0.59 -11.61
C ALA A 110 0.31 -1.98 -11.01
N ASP A 111 1.36 -2.15 -10.22
CA ASP A 111 1.59 -3.35 -9.40
C ASP A 111 0.80 -3.27 -8.09
N ALA A 112 0.56 -2.03 -7.61
CA ALA A 112 -0.18 -1.75 -6.41
C ALA A 112 -0.96 -0.42 -6.47
N VAL A 113 -1.94 -0.25 -5.57
CA VAL A 113 -2.83 0.92 -5.51
C VAL A 113 -2.99 1.42 -4.08
N LEU A 114 -2.91 2.74 -3.90
CA LEU A 114 -3.32 3.46 -2.71
C LEU A 114 -4.70 4.10 -2.95
N TYR A 115 -5.73 3.60 -2.28
CA TYR A 115 -7.09 4.14 -2.36
C TYR A 115 -7.32 5.18 -1.27
N LEU A 116 -7.55 6.44 -1.65
CA LEU A 116 -7.83 7.51 -0.70
C LEU A 116 -9.31 7.48 -0.30
N LEU A 117 -9.51 7.44 1.01
CA LEU A 117 -10.79 7.54 1.68
C LEU A 117 -10.88 8.89 2.37
N SER A 118 -12.00 9.56 2.19
CA SER A 118 -12.35 10.73 2.97
C SER A 118 -12.75 10.31 4.41
N PRO A 119 -12.41 11.12 5.42
CA PRO A 119 -12.81 10.87 6.81
C PRO A 119 -14.28 11.21 7.05
N HIS A 120 -14.85 12.12 6.26
CA HIS A 120 -16.21 12.60 6.38
C HIS A 120 -17.20 11.82 5.51
N ASP A 121 -16.73 11.15 4.47
CA ASP A 121 -17.60 10.42 3.57
C ASP A 121 -17.85 8.97 4.00
N VAL A 122 -19.12 8.57 3.81
CA VAL A 122 -19.63 7.19 3.81
C VAL A 122 -19.33 6.52 2.45
N GLU A 123 -18.51 7.15 1.60
CA GLU A 123 -18.25 6.78 0.21
C GLU A 123 -17.36 5.53 0.06
N ALA A 124 -17.93 4.41 0.47
CA ALA A 124 -17.70 3.15 -0.17
C ALA A 124 -18.25 3.14 -1.62
N ALA A 125 -18.74 4.23 -2.21
CA ALA A 125 -19.28 4.23 -3.58
C ALA A 125 -18.21 3.95 -4.65
N LEU A 126 -17.03 4.60 -4.58
CA LEU A 126 -15.91 4.32 -5.51
C LEU A 126 -15.40 2.87 -5.32
N LEU A 127 -15.20 2.47 -4.07
CA LEU A 127 -14.72 1.13 -3.74
C LEU A 127 -15.77 0.05 -4.02
N ARG A 128 -17.06 0.31 -3.84
CA ARG A 128 -18.17 -0.54 -4.27
C ARG A 128 -18.25 -0.62 -5.80
N ALA A 129 -18.08 0.50 -6.51
CA ALA A 129 -18.04 0.49 -7.97
C ALA A 129 -16.86 -0.33 -8.52
N ILE A 130 -15.74 -0.43 -7.77
CA ILE A 130 -14.61 -1.33 -8.05
C ILE A 130 -14.94 -2.78 -7.66
N HIS A 131 -15.57 -2.99 -6.50
CA HIS A 131 -16.02 -4.30 -6.00
C HIS A 131 -17.00 -4.98 -6.95
N ASP A 132 -17.94 -4.21 -7.50
CA ASP A 132 -19.01 -4.69 -8.37
C ASP A 132 -18.52 -5.01 -9.79
N GLN A 133 -17.24 -4.74 -10.11
CA GLN A 133 -16.66 -5.13 -11.40
C GLN A 133 -16.37 -6.64 -11.44
N PRO A 134 -16.63 -7.31 -12.58
CA PRO A 134 -16.23 -8.69 -12.79
C PRO A 134 -14.70 -8.80 -12.95
N SER A 135 -13.98 -8.80 -11.83
CA SER A 135 -12.54 -9.06 -11.77
C SER A 135 -12.30 -10.54 -11.46
N PRO A 136 -11.21 -11.16 -11.97
CA PRO A 136 -10.78 -12.47 -11.48
C PRO A 136 -10.69 -12.44 -9.95
N LYS A 137 -11.26 -13.46 -9.30
CA LYS A 137 -11.37 -13.60 -7.83
C LYS A 137 -10.01 -13.84 -7.15
N LEU A 138 -9.05 -12.96 -7.40
CA LEU A 138 -7.76 -12.98 -6.73
C LEU A 138 -7.85 -12.20 -5.41
N PRO A 139 -7.11 -12.62 -4.38
CA PRO A 139 -7.02 -11.87 -3.14
C PRO A 139 -6.56 -10.41 -3.39
N PRO A 140 -7.11 -9.42 -2.66
CA PRO A 140 -6.79 -8.00 -2.85
C PRO A 140 -5.44 -7.63 -2.21
N VAL A 141 -4.35 -8.26 -2.66
CA VAL A 141 -2.99 -8.09 -2.10
C VAL A 141 -2.28 -6.83 -2.57
N HIS A 142 -2.75 -6.27 -3.68
CA HIS A 142 -2.18 -5.10 -4.35
C HIS A 142 -2.67 -3.76 -3.81
N ALA A 143 -3.50 -3.71 -2.76
CA ALA A 143 -4.23 -2.50 -2.41
C ALA A 143 -4.12 -2.15 -0.92
N LEU A 144 -3.91 -0.86 -0.65
CA LEU A 144 -4.01 -0.26 0.68
C LEU A 144 -5.00 0.89 0.63
N ALA A 145 -5.78 1.05 1.70
CA ALA A 145 -6.60 2.23 1.88
C ALA A 145 -5.83 3.29 2.69
N VAL A 146 -5.96 4.54 2.29
CA VAL A 146 -5.40 5.70 2.98
C VAL A 146 -6.57 6.53 3.46
N LEU A 147 -6.78 6.60 4.77
CA LEU A 147 -7.68 7.57 5.39
C LEU A 147 -7.01 8.95 5.30
N ALA A 148 -7.28 9.64 4.20
CA ALA A 148 -6.71 10.94 3.89
C ALA A 148 -7.36 12.03 4.76
N ARG A 149 -6.72 13.21 4.83
CA ARG A 149 -7.18 14.35 5.66
C ARG A 149 -7.45 13.93 7.10
N ALA A 150 -6.64 13.00 7.60
CA ALA A 150 -6.78 12.43 8.94
C ALA A 150 -6.75 13.49 10.05
N ASP A 151 -6.12 14.63 9.76
CA ASP A 151 -6.07 15.82 10.60
C ASP A 151 -7.42 16.49 10.82
N GLU A 152 -8.44 16.23 10.00
CA GLU A 152 -9.78 16.85 10.16
C GLU A 152 -10.65 16.14 11.20
N LEU A 153 -10.28 14.91 11.56
CA LEU A 153 -10.95 14.17 12.62
C LEU A 153 -10.76 14.86 13.97
N GLY A 154 -11.82 14.92 14.78
CA GLY A 154 -11.77 15.59 16.07
C GLY A 154 -11.59 17.12 15.99
N GLY A 155 -11.87 17.74 14.83
CA GLY A 155 -11.85 19.20 14.66
C GLY A 155 -10.45 19.80 14.55
N GLY A 156 -9.47 19.06 14.04
CA GLY A 156 -8.11 19.59 13.83
C GLY A 156 -7.30 19.78 15.11
N ARG A 157 -7.69 19.13 16.21
CA ARG A 157 -6.93 19.17 17.47
C ARG A 157 -5.59 18.46 17.31
N VAL A 158 -4.63 18.77 18.18
CA VAL A 158 -3.25 18.22 18.10
C VAL A 158 -3.23 16.68 18.21
N ASP A 159 -4.24 16.08 18.82
CA ASP A 159 -4.43 14.63 18.94
C ASP A 159 -5.29 13.99 17.82
N ALA A 160 -5.71 14.76 16.82
CA ALA A 160 -6.55 14.31 15.69
C ALA A 160 -6.03 13.01 15.05
N LEU A 161 -4.71 12.92 14.85
CA LEU A 161 -4.07 11.75 14.21
C LEU A 161 -4.11 10.50 15.08
N SER A 162 -4.10 10.64 16.42
CA SER A 162 -4.28 9.50 17.32
C SER A 162 -5.68 8.91 17.16
N SER A 163 -6.70 9.77 17.13
CA SER A 163 -8.09 9.39 16.87
C SER A 163 -8.26 8.80 15.46
N ALA A 164 -7.63 9.40 14.45
CA ALA A 164 -7.66 8.91 13.08
C ALA A 164 -7.06 7.51 12.93
N ARG A 165 -5.97 7.21 13.65
CA ARG A 165 -5.37 5.86 13.67
C ARG A 165 -6.32 4.83 14.28
N GLN A 166 -7.09 5.18 15.30
CA GLN A 166 -8.11 4.29 15.87
C GLN A 166 -9.24 4.04 14.86
N VAL A 167 -9.71 5.07 14.17
CA VAL A 167 -10.71 4.95 13.10
C VAL A 167 -10.18 4.07 11.96
N ALA A 168 -8.94 4.26 11.53
CA ALA A 168 -8.31 3.44 10.49
C ALA A 168 -8.25 1.96 10.89
N ARG A 169 -7.81 1.64 12.12
CA ARG A 169 -7.80 0.26 12.63
C ARG A 169 -9.19 -0.38 12.67
N ARG A 170 -10.22 0.40 13.02
CA ARG A 170 -11.61 -0.07 12.99
C ARG A 170 -12.07 -0.33 11.55
N ARG A 171 -11.87 0.65 10.64
CA ARG A 171 -12.23 0.53 9.22
C ARG A 171 -11.52 -0.64 8.54
N ALA A 172 -10.27 -0.91 8.92
CA ALA A 172 -9.54 -2.06 8.40
C ALA A 172 -10.28 -3.37 8.64
N ARG A 173 -11.11 -3.50 9.68
CA ARG A 173 -11.88 -4.71 9.98
C ARG A 173 -13.26 -4.76 9.32
N GLU A 174 -13.71 -3.69 8.68
CA GLU A 174 -15.00 -3.67 7.97
C GLU A 174 -14.92 -4.58 6.74
N SER A 175 -15.98 -5.36 6.47
CA SER A 175 -16.00 -6.40 5.44
C SER A 175 -15.68 -5.86 4.04
N TRP A 176 -16.31 -4.75 3.67
CA TRP A 176 -16.11 -4.11 2.36
C TRP A 176 -14.68 -3.58 2.16
N ILE A 177 -14.00 -3.12 3.22
CA ILE A 177 -12.58 -2.77 3.16
C ILE A 177 -11.73 -4.03 3.06
N ALA A 178 -12.05 -5.06 3.85
CA ALA A 178 -11.32 -6.31 3.82
C ALA A 178 -11.35 -6.92 2.41
N GLU A 179 -12.47 -6.88 1.71
CA GLU A 179 -12.61 -7.41 0.34
C GLU A 179 -11.76 -6.68 -0.70
N LEU A 180 -11.30 -5.45 -0.42
CA LEU A 180 -10.64 -4.59 -1.39
C LEU A 180 -9.21 -4.20 -1.02
N CYS A 181 -8.84 -4.22 0.26
CA CYS A 181 -7.57 -3.70 0.76
C CYS A 181 -6.93 -4.61 1.82
N GLN A 182 -5.59 -4.59 1.86
CA GLN A 182 -4.80 -5.27 2.89
C GLN A 182 -4.96 -4.57 4.24
N ASP A 183 -4.91 -3.23 4.29
CA ASP A 183 -4.92 -2.44 5.52
C ASP A 183 -5.46 -1.01 5.26
N VAL A 184 -5.66 -0.23 6.32
CA VAL A 184 -6.04 1.19 6.28
C VAL A 184 -5.04 2.02 7.09
N VAL A 185 -4.44 3.03 6.48
CA VAL A 185 -3.48 3.94 7.14
C VAL A 185 -4.01 5.36 7.17
N ALA A 186 -3.97 6.03 8.33
CA ALA A 186 -4.38 7.42 8.47
C ALA A 186 -3.24 8.38 8.15
N VAL A 187 -3.50 9.36 7.27
CA VAL A 187 -2.48 10.30 6.79
C VAL A 187 -3.02 11.73 6.68
N ALA A 188 -2.30 12.67 7.29
CA ALA A 188 -2.43 14.11 7.06
C ALA A 188 -1.48 14.54 5.94
N GLY A 189 -1.93 14.35 4.69
CA GLY A 189 -1.09 14.54 3.50
C GLY A 189 -0.54 15.96 3.36
N LEU A 190 -1.29 16.97 3.80
CA LEU A 190 -0.86 18.36 3.74
C LEU A 190 0.32 18.63 4.70
N VAL A 191 0.27 18.10 5.92
CA VAL A 191 1.38 18.18 6.88
C VAL A 191 2.61 17.42 6.39
N ALA A 192 2.41 16.23 5.82
CA ALA A 192 3.50 15.44 5.23
C ALA A 192 4.20 16.21 4.10
N ARG A 193 3.43 16.85 3.21
CA ARG A 193 3.96 17.71 2.15
C ARG A 193 4.71 18.92 2.72
N ALA A 194 4.13 19.59 3.71
CA ALA A 194 4.72 20.76 4.35
C ALA A 194 6.07 20.41 4.98
N ALA A 195 6.16 19.28 5.68
CA ALA A 195 7.40 18.80 6.27
C ALA A 195 8.49 18.59 5.21
N ARG A 196 8.14 17.97 4.07
CA ARG A 196 9.10 17.69 3.00
C ARG A 196 9.51 18.88 2.16
N THR A 197 8.75 19.96 2.21
CA THR A 197 8.98 21.17 1.42
C THR A 197 9.16 22.40 2.31
N LEU A 198 9.51 22.19 3.59
CA LEU A 198 9.63 23.23 4.62
C LEU A 198 10.63 24.30 4.16
N ARG A 199 10.18 25.56 4.11
CA ARG A 199 11.03 26.71 3.78
C ARG A 199 11.60 27.32 5.07
N PRO A 200 12.78 27.99 5.02
CA PRO A 200 13.30 28.75 6.16
C PRO A 200 12.27 29.74 6.72
N ASP A 201 11.63 30.51 5.85
CA ASP A 201 10.61 31.51 6.22
C ASP A 201 9.39 30.88 6.91
N ASP A 202 8.99 29.65 6.52
CA ASP A 202 7.91 28.92 7.18
C ASP A 202 8.29 28.63 8.64
N PHE A 203 9.54 28.20 8.88
CA PHE A 203 10.04 27.90 10.23
C PHE A 203 10.12 29.15 11.10
N GLU A 204 10.65 30.26 10.56
CA GLU A 204 10.74 31.52 11.28
C GLU A 204 9.36 32.05 11.69
N LEU A 205 8.38 32.01 10.78
CA LEU A 205 7.02 32.42 11.08
C LEU A 205 6.38 31.51 12.15
N LEU A 206 6.56 30.19 12.05
CA LEU A 206 6.08 29.25 13.06
C LEU A 206 6.75 29.46 14.42
N ALA A 207 8.03 29.79 14.46
CA ALA A 207 8.76 30.11 15.68
C ALA A 207 8.28 31.43 16.30
N ALA A 208 8.03 32.45 15.48
CA ALA A 208 7.45 33.72 15.93
C ALA A 208 6.05 33.49 16.53
N LEU A 209 5.19 32.73 15.85
CA LEU A 209 3.87 32.35 16.37
C LEU A 209 3.98 31.55 17.68
N ALA A 210 4.92 30.61 17.78
CA ALA A 210 5.13 29.82 18.99
C ALA A 210 5.58 30.67 20.20
N ALA A 211 6.27 31.80 19.96
CA ALA A 211 6.72 32.74 20.98
C ALA A 211 5.60 33.65 21.52
N VAL A 212 4.52 33.84 20.76
CA VAL A 212 3.33 34.58 21.22
C VAL A 212 2.70 33.85 22.42
N PRO A 213 2.26 34.56 23.47
CA PRO A 213 1.54 33.94 24.59
C PRO A 213 0.32 33.13 24.13
N GLU A 214 0.05 32.00 24.78
CA GLU A 214 -1.04 31.08 24.39
C GLU A 214 -2.41 31.77 24.40
N ALA A 215 -2.67 32.62 25.39
CA ALA A 215 -3.91 33.39 25.49
C ALA A 215 -4.17 34.32 24.28
N GLU A 216 -3.12 34.76 23.57
CA GLU A 216 -3.22 35.62 22.40
C GLU A 216 -3.28 34.81 21.10
N LEU A 217 -2.56 33.69 21.02
CA LEU A 217 -2.51 32.84 19.83
C LEU A 217 -3.76 31.96 19.68
N ASP A 218 -4.30 31.42 20.78
CA ASP A 218 -5.42 30.49 20.77
C ASP A 218 -6.66 31.03 20.06
N PRO A 219 -7.10 32.30 20.27
CA PRO A 219 -8.22 32.87 19.54
C PRO A 219 -8.04 32.88 18.02
N LEU A 220 -6.80 33.06 17.55
CA LEU A 220 -6.44 33.05 16.13
C LEU A 220 -6.48 31.63 15.56
N LEU A 221 -6.11 30.63 16.36
CA LEU A 221 -6.09 29.23 15.96
C LEU A 221 -7.47 28.56 16.01
N LEU A 222 -8.54 29.25 16.42
CA LEU A 222 -9.89 28.67 16.51
C LEU A 222 -10.48 28.27 15.14
N SER A 223 -10.22 29.03 14.08
CA SER A 223 -10.68 28.71 12.72
C SER A 223 -9.68 29.15 11.65
N ALA A 224 -9.81 28.55 10.46
CA ALA A 224 -9.03 28.90 9.28
C ALA A 224 -9.15 30.39 8.94
N ASP A 225 -10.38 30.93 8.93
CA ASP A 225 -10.63 32.34 8.57
C ASP A 225 -9.97 33.33 9.54
N ARG A 226 -9.99 33.03 10.84
CA ARG A 226 -9.36 33.88 11.86
C ARG A 226 -7.85 33.88 11.74
N PHE A 227 -7.27 32.72 11.44
CA PHE A 227 -5.83 32.61 11.26
C PHE A 227 -5.38 33.29 9.96
N ALA A 228 -6.12 33.11 8.87
CA ALA A 228 -5.81 33.65 7.55
C ALA A 228 -6.11 35.15 7.38
N SER A 229 -6.41 35.88 8.46
CA SER A 229 -6.70 37.32 8.38
C SER A 229 -5.47 38.18 8.02
N ASP A 230 -4.29 37.58 7.99
CA ASP A 230 -3.03 38.19 7.55
C ASP A 230 -2.46 37.39 6.35
N PRO A 231 -1.90 38.04 5.31
CA PRO A 231 -1.40 37.37 4.13
C PRO A 231 -0.32 36.30 4.39
N GLN A 232 0.63 36.54 5.30
CA GLN A 232 1.68 35.57 5.60
C GLN A 232 1.09 34.34 6.31
N ARG A 233 0.13 34.55 7.22
CA ARG A 233 -0.60 33.46 7.87
C ARG A 233 -1.50 32.70 6.91
N ALA A 234 -2.10 33.37 5.92
CA ALA A 234 -2.89 32.71 4.89
C ALA A 234 -2.04 31.77 4.01
N GLU A 235 -0.83 32.20 3.63
CA GLU A 235 0.12 31.35 2.89
C GLU A 235 0.58 30.15 3.72
N LEU A 236 0.94 30.38 4.99
CA LEU A 236 1.32 29.33 5.92
C LEU A 236 0.18 28.32 6.12
N LEU A 237 -1.06 28.80 6.24
CA LEU A 237 -2.25 27.95 6.35
C LEU A 237 -2.46 27.09 5.10
N GLY A 238 -2.26 27.65 3.89
CA GLY A 238 -2.37 26.90 2.64
C GLY A 238 -1.36 25.75 2.53
N ARG A 239 -0.20 25.88 3.20
CA ARG A 239 0.87 24.87 3.19
C ARG A 239 0.71 23.82 4.26
N PHE A 240 0.36 24.22 5.49
CA PHE A 240 0.33 23.34 6.66
C PHE A 240 -1.07 22.85 7.05
N GLY A 241 -2.11 23.59 6.65
CA GLY A 241 -3.44 23.47 7.25
C GLY A 241 -3.45 23.92 8.71
N LEU A 242 -4.65 24.10 9.26
CA LEU A 242 -4.80 24.61 10.64
C LEU A 242 -4.21 23.62 11.67
N PHE A 243 -4.39 22.32 11.44
CA PHE A 243 -3.80 21.27 12.25
C PHE A 243 -2.26 21.32 12.23
N GLY A 244 -1.65 21.46 11.04
CA GLY A 244 -0.20 21.52 10.91
C GLY A 244 0.41 22.73 11.63
N VAL A 245 -0.26 23.89 11.58
CA VAL A 245 0.16 25.07 12.33
C VAL A 245 0.07 24.84 13.85
N ARG A 246 -1.05 24.30 14.34
CA ARG A 246 -1.23 23.95 15.77
C ARG A 246 -0.18 22.95 16.24
N LEU A 247 0.09 21.93 15.44
CA LEU A 247 1.09 20.91 15.72
C LEU A 247 2.50 21.51 15.77
N ALA A 248 2.90 22.27 14.75
CA ALA A 248 4.23 22.86 14.66
C ALA A 248 4.50 23.85 15.80
N THR A 249 3.55 24.75 16.10
CA THR A 249 3.69 25.70 17.21
C THR A 249 3.80 24.98 18.56
N THR A 250 3.02 23.92 18.77
CA THR A 250 3.11 23.07 19.97
C THR A 250 4.48 22.39 20.08
N LEU A 251 5.02 21.84 19.00
CA LEU A 251 6.32 21.18 18.96
C LEU A 251 7.47 22.15 19.27
N ILE A 252 7.42 23.37 18.71
CA ILE A 252 8.43 24.40 18.95
C ILE A 252 8.42 24.83 20.42
N ARG A 253 7.23 25.08 21.00
CA ARG A 253 7.08 25.37 22.43
C ARG A 253 7.64 24.26 23.33
N ARG A 254 7.52 23.00 22.90
CA ARG A 254 8.06 21.83 23.61
C ARG A 254 9.57 21.60 23.44
N GLY A 255 10.25 22.43 22.64
CA GLY A 255 11.72 22.41 22.55
C GLY A 255 12.28 22.10 21.18
N VAL A 256 11.47 21.97 20.13
CA VAL A 256 11.99 21.89 18.75
C VAL A 256 12.56 23.25 18.36
N ARG A 257 13.87 23.34 18.13
CA ARG A 257 14.57 24.61 17.83
C ARG A 257 15.20 24.69 16.44
N THR A 258 15.14 23.62 15.64
CA THR A 258 15.74 23.60 14.31
C THR A 258 14.71 23.17 13.25
N PRO A 259 14.85 23.66 12.00
CA PRO A 259 14.00 23.21 10.90
C PRO A 259 14.03 21.69 10.71
N GLN A 260 15.21 21.08 10.80
CA GLN A 260 15.39 19.63 10.62
C GLN A 260 14.65 18.82 11.68
N ALA A 261 14.71 19.26 12.95
CA ALA A 261 13.95 18.63 14.02
C ALA A 261 12.44 18.79 13.82
N LEU A 262 11.98 19.96 13.33
CA LEU A 262 10.56 20.16 13.02
C LEU A 262 10.09 19.24 11.89
N VAL A 263 10.86 19.11 10.81
CA VAL A 263 10.55 18.19 9.70
C VAL A 263 10.38 16.76 10.21
N ALA A 264 11.32 16.27 11.04
CA ALA A 264 11.26 14.92 11.59
C ALA A 264 9.99 14.69 12.43
N GLU A 265 9.62 15.65 13.28
CA GLU A 265 8.39 15.56 14.08
C GLU A 265 7.12 15.65 13.23
N LEU A 266 7.06 16.56 12.25
CA LEU A 266 5.91 16.68 11.36
C LEU A 266 5.70 15.41 10.51
N CYS A 267 6.76 14.80 10.00
CA CYS A 267 6.69 13.50 9.31
C CYS A 267 6.11 12.42 10.22
N ARG A 268 6.65 12.27 11.43
CA ARG A 268 6.21 11.27 12.42
C ARG A 268 4.73 11.45 12.81
N HIS A 269 4.31 12.69 13.00
CA HIS A 269 2.96 13.01 13.44
C HIS A 269 1.93 13.06 12.31
N SER A 270 2.34 13.23 11.05
CA SER A 270 1.43 13.22 9.89
C SER A 270 0.87 11.84 9.52
N GLY A 271 1.44 10.74 10.05
CA GLY A 271 1.11 9.38 9.65
C GLY A 271 1.79 8.93 8.35
N PHE A 272 2.62 9.78 7.75
CA PHE A 272 3.31 9.51 6.50
C PHE A 272 4.40 8.43 6.64
N ASP A 273 5.12 8.39 7.75
CA ASP A 273 6.08 7.31 8.04
C ASP A 273 5.37 5.96 8.18
N ALA A 274 4.23 5.92 8.88
CA ALA A 274 3.43 4.70 8.99
C ALA A 274 2.90 4.22 7.63
N LEU A 275 2.61 5.13 6.70
CA LEU A 275 2.27 4.77 5.33
C LEU A 275 3.49 4.22 4.57
N GLY A 276 4.67 4.84 4.72
CA GLY A 276 5.92 4.34 4.15
C GLY A 276 6.25 2.91 4.62
N GLU A 277 6.12 2.64 5.91
CA GLU A 277 6.28 1.29 6.47
C GLU A 277 5.28 0.28 5.90
N ALA A 278 4.02 0.69 5.75
CA ALA A 278 2.98 -0.15 5.15
C ALA A 278 3.28 -0.44 3.67
N VAL A 279 3.71 0.56 2.91
CA VAL A 279 4.07 0.41 1.50
C VAL A 279 5.30 -0.49 1.33
N SER A 280 6.34 -0.33 2.15
CA SER A 280 7.49 -1.24 2.16
C SER A 280 7.03 -2.67 2.41
N ARG A 281 6.28 -2.90 3.50
CA ARG A 281 5.89 -4.24 3.95
C ARG A 281 4.92 -4.96 3.02
N TYR A 282 3.92 -4.25 2.48
CA TYR A 282 2.86 -4.86 1.68
C TYR A 282 3.16 -4.80 0.18
N PHE A 283 3.96 -3.83 -0.30
CA PHE A 283 4.25 -3.67 -1.72
C PHE A 283 5.70 -3.97 -2.09
N THR A 284 6.69 -3.25 -1.54
CA THR A 284 8.09 -3.38 -2.00
C THR A 284 8.72 -4.70 -1.60
N ASP A 285 8.54 -5.14 -0.35
CA ASP A 285 9.01 -6.44 0.12
C ASP A 285 8.35 -7.60 -0.65
N ARG A 286 7.20 -7.33 -1.28
CA ARG A 286 6.37 -8.29 -2.04
C ARG A 286 6.40 -8.04 -3.55
N ALA A 287 7.36 -7.23 -4.01
CA ALA A 287 7.43 -6.79 -5.39
C ALA A 287 7.39 -7.94 -6.42
N PRO A 288 8.12 -9.07 -6.22
CA PRO A 288 8.10 -10.16 -7.20
C PRO A 288 6.70 -10.73 -7.42
N VAL A 289 5.95 -10.97 -6.33
CA VAL A 289 4.60 -11.55 -6.38
C VAL A 289 3.59 -10.55 -6.96
N LEU A 290 3.69 -9.27 -6.59
CA LEU A 290 2.77 -8.24 -7.09
C LEU A 290 2.98 -7.92 -8.58
N LYS A 291 4.24 -7.85 -9.02
CA LYS A 291 4.58 -7.69 -10.44
C LYS A 291 4.18 -8.89 -11.28
N ALA A 292 4.38 -10.10 -10.75
CA ALA A 292 3.91 -11.32 -11.41
C ALA A 292 2.38 -11.31 -11.54
N ARG A 293 1.68 -10.93 -10.47
CA ARG A 293 0.22 -10.78 -10.49
C ARG A 293 -0.24 -9.76 -11.54
N SER A 294 0.31 -8.54 -11.55
CA SER A 294 -0.09 -7.49 -12.50
C SER A 294 0.20 -7.91 -13.94
N ALA A 295 1.36 -8.53 -14.19
CA ALA A 295 1.74 -9.05 -15.51
C ALA A 295 0.82 -10.18 -16.01
N LEU A 296 0.47 -11.14 -15.15
CA LEU A 296 -0.43 -12.25 -15.50
C LEU A 296 -1.86 -11.75 -15.77
N LEU A 297 -2.36 -10.80 -14.97
CA LEU A 297 -3.65 -10.16 -15.22
C LEU A 297 -3.65 -9.41 -16.55
N GLY A 298 -2.58 -8.68 -16.85
CA GLY A 298 -2.43 -8.00 -18.12
C GLY A 298 -2.30 -8.93 -19.30
N LEU A 299 -1.60 -10.05 -19.14
CA LEU A 299 -1.51 -11.09 -20.16
C LEU A 299 -2.90 -11.65 -20.45
N GLY A 300 -3.72 -11.89 -19.41
CA GLY A 300 -5.10 -12.33 -19.57
C GLY A 300 -5.96 -11.34 -20.37
N VAL A 301 -5.80 -10.04 -20.13
CA VAL A 301 -6.49 -9.01 -20.95
C VAL A 301 -5.99 -9.03 -22.39
N MET A 302 -4.68 -9.12 -22.62
CA MET A 302 -4.10 -9.18 -23.96
C MET A 302 -4.61 -10.39 -24.74
N LEU A 303 -4.58 -11.59 -24.14
CA LEU A 303 -5.04 -12.84 -24.75
C LEU A 303 -6.53 -12.79 -25.13
N ARG A 304 -7.36 -12.09 -24.33
CA ARG A 304 -8.78 -11.86 -24.66
C ARG A 304 -8.97 -10.85 -25.80
N ARG A 305 -8.14 -9.81 -25.88
CA ARG A 305 -8.22 -8.79 -26.92
C ARG A 305 -7.70 -9.27 -28.28
N GLU A 306 -6.74 -10.19 -28.29
CA GLU A 306 -6.08 -10.72 -29.49
C GLU A 306 -6.18 -12.25 -29.55
N PRO A 307 -7.39 -12.84 -29.67
CA PRO A 307 -7.57 -14.29 -29.58
C PRO A 307 -6.93 -15.03 -30.76
N ARG A 308 -6.23 -16.15 -30.48
CA ARG A 308 -5.58 -16.99 -31.50
C ARG A 308 -5.65 -18.48 -31.11
N PRO A 309 -5.85 -19.41 -32.07
CA PRO A 309 -5.84 -20.84 -31.78
C PRO A 309 -4.53 -21.33 -31.14
N SER A 310 -3.38 -20.81 -31.61
CA SER A 310 -2.05 -21.13 -31.08
C SER A 310 -1.83 -20.66 -29.63
N ALA A 311 -2.65 -19.73 -29.12
CA ALA A 311 -2.57 -19.22 -27.76
C ALA A 311 -3.42 -20.03 -26.75
N ALA A 312 -4.22 -21.01 -27.19
CA ALA A 312 -5.08 -21.79 -26.29
C ALA A 312 -4.30 -22.48 -25.13
N PRO A 313 -3.11 -23.07 -25.34
CA PRO A 313 -2.31 -23.61 -24.25
C PRO A 313 -1.86 -22.54 -23.24
N LEU A 314 -1.56 -21.31 -23.70
CA LEU A 314 -1.18 -20.20 -22.83
C LEU A 314 -2.33 -19.76 -21.93
N VAL A 315 -3.55 -19.70 -22.46
CA VAL A 315 -4.76 -19.36 -21.68
C VAL A 315 -4.96 -20.37 -20.55
N ALA A 316 -4.93 -21.67 -20.86
CA ALA A 316 -5.11 -22.73 -19.87
C ALA A 316 -4.02 -22.72 -18.78
N GLU A 317 -2.78 -22.39 -19.14
CA GLU A 317 -1.69 -22.30 -18.19
C GLU A 317 -1.69 -21.03 -17.36
N LEU A 318 -2.12 -19.91 -17.92
CA LEU A 318 -2.38 -18.68 -17.18
C LEU A 318 -3.45 -18.90 -16.10
N GLU A 319 -4.58 -19.52 -16.46
CA GLU A 319 -5.67 -19.83 -15.53
C GLU A 319 -5.22 -20.75 -14.40
N ARG A 320 -4.46 -21.81 -14.74
CA ARG A 320 -3.86 -22.72 -13.75
C ARG A 320 -2.87 -22.01 -12.83
N THR A 321 -2.06 -21.11 -13.38
CA THR A 321 -1.07 -20.34 -12.61
C THR A 321 -1.75 -19.40 -11.63
N LEU A 322 -2.76 -18.65 -12.06
CA LEU A 322 -3.53 -17.75 -11.20
C LEU A 322 -4.31 -18.50 -10.12
N THR A 323 -4.93 -19.64 -10.47
CA THR A 323 -5.69 -20.46 -9.51
C THR A 323 -4.78 -21.14 -8.48
N GLY A 324 -3.56 -21.51 -8.90
CA GLY A 324 -2.57 -22.18 -8.05
C GLY A 324 -1.62 -21.25 -7.29
N ALA A 325 -1.80 -19.92 -7.37
CA ALA A 325 -0.91 -18.92 -6.78
C ALA A 325 -1.08 -18.82 -5.26
N HIS A 326 -0.48 -19.77 -4.54
CA HIS A 326 -0.50 -19.84 -3.07
C HIS A 326 0.15 -18.62 -2.42
N GLU A 327 1.15 -18.04 -3.07
CA GLU A 327 1.85 -16.83 -2.63
C GLU A 327 0.86 -15.67 -2.39
N LEU A 328 -0.21 -15.56 -3.18
CA LEU A 328 -1.25 -14.53 -2.96
C LEU A 328 -2.08 -14.80 -1.69
N ALA A 329 -2.29 -16.08 -1.34
CA ALA A 329 -2.95 -16.46 -0.10
C ALA A 329 -2.07 -16.19 1.11
N GLU A 330 -0.75 -16.40 1.00
CA GLU A 330 0.24 -16.07 2.03
C GLU A 330 0.23 -14.56 2.36
N LEU A 331 0.36 -13.71 1.33
CA LEU A 331 0.31 -12.25 1.51
C LEU A 331 -0.99 -11.81 2.16
N ARG A 332 -2.11 -12.39 1.69
CA ARG A 332 -3.42 -12.07 2.23
C ARG A 332 -3.56 -12.48 3.69
N LEU A 333 -3.11 -13.68 4.06
CA LEU A 333 -3.16 -14.16 5.44
C LEU A 333 -2.34 -13.27 6.36
N PHE A 334 -1.14 -12.86 5.95
CA PHE A 334 -0.30 -11.96 6.72
C PHE A 334 -1.02 -10.64 7.06
N ALA A 335 -1.66 -10.00 6.08
CA ALA A 335 -2.44 -8.79 6.33
C ALA A 335 -3.65 -9.02 7.23
N THR A 336 -4.35 -10.16 7.09
CA THR A 336 -5.50 -10.47 7.96
C THR A 336 -5.11 -10.70 9.42
N LEU A 337 -3.96 -11.33 9.68
CA LEU A 337 -3.39 -11.47 11.01
C LEU A 337 -3.01 -10.10 11.58
N ARG A 338 -2.33 -9.27 10.77
CA ARG A 338 -1.87 -7.94 11.19
C ARG A 338 -2.99 -6.96 11.52
N THR A 339 -4.10 -7.02 10.78
CA THR A 339 -5.27 -6.16 11.01
C THR A 339 -6.19 -6.69 12.11
N GLY A 340 -5.95 -7.92 12.60
CA GLY A 340 -6.82 -8.62 13.56
C GLY A 340 -8.18 -8.99 12.95
N ARG A 341 -8.24 -9.16 11.61
CA ARG A 341 -9.40 -9.75 10.93
C ARG A 341 -9.49 -11.25 11.18
N VAL A 342 -8.35 -11.88 11.45
CA VAL A 342 -8.22 -13.24 11.96
C VAL A 342 -7.34 -13.17 13.20
N ASN A 343 -7.80 -13.78 14.30
CA ASN A 343 -7.03 -13.93 15.52
C ASN A 343 -6.89 -15.42 15.81
N LEU A 344 -5.67 -15.95 15.70
CA LEU A 344 -5.40 -17.32 16.14
C LEU A 344 -5.09 -17.33 17.65
N PRO A 345 -5.42 -18.40 18.40
CA PRO A 345 -5.17 -18.49 19.83
C PRO A 345 -3.68 -18.46 20.19
N GLY A 346 -3.33 -17.79 21.30
CA GLY A 346 -1.96 -17.75 21.84
C GLY A 346 -0.95 -17.24 20.82
N ASP A 347 0.21 -17.90 20.75
CA ASP A 347 1.33 -17.50 19.89
C ASP A 347 1.16 -17.96 18.43
N LEU A 348 0.08 -18.68 18.10
CA LEU A 348 -0.15 -19.21 16.76
C LEU A 348 -0.29 -18.12 15.70
N GLY A 349 -0.77 -16.93 16.08
CA GLY A 349 -0.88 -15.79 15.16
C GLY A 349 0.48 -15.30 14.68
N ASP A 350 1.43 -15.14 15.61
CA ASP A 350 2.78 -14.68 15.29
C ASP A 350 3.60 -15.77 14.59
N GLU A 351 3.41 -17.04 14.97
CA GLU A 351 3.96 -18.18 14.24
C GLU A 351 3.43 -18.25 12.81
N ALA A 352 2.11 -18.14 12.60
CA ALA A 352 1.51 -18.10 11.27
C ALA A 352 2.07 -16.95 10.43
N ALA A 353 2.16 -15.75 11.00
CA ALA A 353 2.69 -14.57 10.34
C ALA A 353 4.14 -14.79 9.88
N ARG A 354 4.97 -15.45 10.70
CA ARG A 354 6.33 -15.85 10.34
C ARG A 354 6.36 -16.90 9.24
N LEU A 355 5.57 -17.97 9.37
CA LEU A 355 5.55 -19.09 8.42
C LEU A 355 5.14 -18.67 7.00
N VAL A 356 4.15 -17.78 6.86
CA VAL A 356 3.74 -17.23 5.55
C VAL A 356 4.67 -16.14 5.01
N GLY A 357 5.86 -15.99 5.62
CA GLY A 357 6.90 -15.10 5.14
C GLY A 357 6.72 -13.64 5.50
N GLY A 358 5.89 -13.32 6.51
CA GLY A 358 5.60 -11.96 6.97
C GLY A 358 6.83 -11.13 7.36
N TYR A 359 7.91 -11.79 7.75
CA TYR A 359 9.18 -11.18 8.19
C TYR A 359 10.39 -11.59 7.33
N GLY A 360 10.14 -12.13 6.13
CA GLY A 360 11.17 -12.58 5.19
C GLY A 360 10.76 -13.87 4.49
N GLU A 361 11.24 -14.05 3.26
CA GLU A 361 10.80 -15.16 2.41
C GLU A 361 11.66 -16.42 2.54
N ALA A 362 12.88 -16.30 3.08
CA ALA A 362 13.80 -17.42 3.21
C ALA A 362 13.23 -18.54 4.10
N PRO A 363 13.35 -19.82 3.71
CA PRO A 363 12.83 -20.96 4.48
C PRO A 363 13.27 -20.97 5.95
N GLN A 364 14.55 -20.69 6.23
CA GLN A 364 15.08 -20.62 7.59
C GLN A 364 14.41 -19.52 8.44
N THR A 365 14.19 -18.33 7.86
CA THR A 365 13.50 -17.22 8.52
C THR A 365 12.04 -17.58 8.83
N ARG A 366 11.35 -18.22 7.88
CA ARG A 366 9.96 -18.69 8.06
C ARG A 366 9.84 -19.72 9.18
N LEU A 367 10.80 -20.64 9.27
CA LEU A 367 10.83 -21.70 10.29
C LEU A 367 11.36 -21.22 11.66
N GLY A 368 11.86 -19.98 11.77
CA GLY A 368 12.46 -19.47 13.01
C GLY A 368 13.81 -20.11 13.34
N LEU A 369 14.52 -20.62 12.33
CA LEU A 369 15.86 -21.15 12.47
C LEU A 369 16.87 -19.99 12.48
N ASP A 370 17.94 -20.13 13.25
CA ASP A 370 19.02 -19.17 13.24
C ASP A 370 19.69 -19.12 11.86
N ALA A 371 19.55 -17.99 11.18
CA ALA A 371 20.11 -17.78 9.85
C ALA A 371 21.65 -17.78 9.86
N ALA A 372 22.28 -17.41 10.99
CA ALA A 372 23.75 -17.41 11.10
C ALA A 372 24.35 -18.82 11.12
N SER A 373 23.53 -19.83 11.44
CA SER A 373 23.95 -21.22 11.54
C SER A 373 23.92 -21.98 10.21
N GLU A 374 23.49 -21.34 9.10
CA GLU A 374 23.36 -21.93 7.75
C GLU A 374 22.89 -23.40 7.76
N PRO A 375 21.69 -23.69 8.29
CA PRO A 375 21.26 -25.05 8.54
C PRO A 375 21.21 -25.87 7.24
N PRO A 376 21.68 -27.14 7.25
CA PRO A 376 21.59 -28.02 6.08
C PRO A 376 20.14 -28.15 5.59
N GLU A 377 19.95 -28.27 4.28
CA GLU A 377 18.62 -28.36 3.66
C GLU A 377 17.75 -29.49 4.27
N VAL A 378 18.38 -30.60 4.64
CA VAL A 378 17.70 -31.72 5.32
C VAL A 378 17.12 -31.28 6.67
N ALA A 379 17.84 -30.46 7.45
CA ALA A 379 17.37 -29.96 8.75
C ALA A 379 16.21 -28.98 8.59
N VAL A 380 16.24 -28.13 7.55
CA VAL A 380 15.14 -27.25 7.16
C VAL A 380 13.88 -28.06 6.83
N ARG A 381 14.00 -29.08 5.97
CA ARG A 381 12.86 -29.95 5.60
C ARG A 381 12.30 -30.75 6.77
N GLN A 382 13.16 -31.27 7.65
CA GLN A 382 12.75 -31.99 8.86
C GLN A 382 11.99 -31.08 9.83
N THR A 383 12.47 -29.86 10.03
CA THR A 383 11.80 -28.85 10.87
C THR A 383 10.44 -28.49 10.28
N ALA A 384 10.37 -28.22 8.98
CA ALA A 384 9.12 -27.95 8.27
C ALA A 384 8.12 -29.11 8.40
N ALA A 385 8.57 -30.36 8.28
CA ALA A 385 7.72 -31.54 8.47
C ALA A 385 7.21 -31.68 9.91
N GLY A 386 8.00 -31.28 10.91
CA GLY A 386 7.57 -31.21 12.32
C GLY A 386 6.46 -30.20 12.54
N ILE A 387 6.68 -28.97 12.08
CA ILE A 387 5.70 -27.87 12.15
C ILE A 387 4.42 -28.25 11.39
N LEU A 388 4.55 -28.82 10.19
CA LEU A 388 3.41 -29.28 9.39
C LEU A 388 2.49 -30.25 10.15
N ARG A 389 3.05 -31.21 10.90
CA ARG A 389 2.25 -32.15 11.70
C ARG A 389 1.45 -31.42 12.78
N MET A 390 2.06 -30.45 13.45
CA MET A 390 1.36 -29.62 14.45
C MET A 390 0.22 -28.82 13.80
N TRP A 391 0.48 -28.14 12.68
CA TRP A 391 -0.52 -27.32 12.00
C TRP A 391 -1.68 -28.13 11.40
N ARG A 392 -1.43 -29.38 10.96
CA ARG A 392 -2.51 -30.30 10.55
C ARG A 392 -3.45 -30.64 11.70
N SER A 393 -2.93 -30.82 12.91
CA SER A 393 -3.78 -31.05 14.10
C SER A 393 -4.68 -29.86 14.42
N TYR A 394 -4.21 -28.63 14.21
CA TYR A 394 -5.05 -27.43 14.35
C TYR A 394 -6.11 -27.32 13.27
N ALA A 395 -5.85 -27.82 12.05
CA ALA A 395 -6.82 -27.78 10.95
C ALA A 395 -8.06 -28.63 11.25
N GLU A 396 -7.87 -29.71 12.00
CA GLU A 396 -8.91 -30.65 12.44
C GLU A 396 -9.65 -30.19 13.70
N ASN A 397 -9.22 -29.08 14.34
CA ASN A 397 -9.82 -28.59 15.57
C ASN A 397 -11.22 -27.96 15.31
N PRO A 398 -12.30 -28.52 15.88
CA PRO A 398 -13.66 -28.04 15.65
C PRO A 398 -13.96 -26.70 16.32
N VAL A 399 -13.15 -26.27 17.29
CA VAL A 399 -13.35 -25.01 18.04
C VAL A 399 -13.05 -23.78 17.19
N LEU A 400 -12.19 -23.91 16.17
CA LEU A 400 -11.85 -22.81 15.28
C LEU A 400 -13.06 -22.39 14.43
N SER A 401 -13.20 -21.10 14.17
CA SER A 401 -14.12 -20.56 13.18
C SER A 401 -13.73 -20.98 11.76
N SER A 402 -14.62 -20.76 10.79
CA SER A 402 -14.32 -21.01 9.37
C SER A 402 -13.12 -20.18 8.88
N THR A 403 -13.01 -18.92 9.32
CA THR A 403 -11.91 -18.02 8.92
C THR A 403 -10.59 -18.43 9.53
N GLU A 404 -10.58 -18.87 10.80
CA GLU A 404 -9.37 -19.40 11.45
C GLU A 404 -8.93 -20.73 10.82
N ARG A 405 -9.86 -21.64 10.50
CA ARG A 405 -9.53 -22.87 9.75
C ARG A 405 -8.95 -22.58 8.38
N GLN A 406 -9.47 -21.58 7.66
CA GLN A 406 -8.91 -21.17 6.38
C GLN A 406 -7.49 -20.63 6.54
N ALA A 407 -7.23 -19.85 7.59
CA ALA A 407 -5.89 -19.38 7.93
C ALA A 407 -4.94 -20.56 8.20
N VAL A 408 -5.35 -21.51 9.04
CA VAL A 408 -4.58 -22.72 9.34
C VAL A 408 -4.31 -23.53 8.07
N SER A 409 -5.29 -23.69 7.17
CA SER A 409 -5.11 -24.40 5.91
C SER A 409 -4.07 -23.73 5.00
N THR A 410 -4.05 -22.39 4.94
CA THR A 410 -3.00 -21.65 4.23
C THR A 410 -1.61 -21.95 4.80
N VAL A 411 -1.46 -21.94 6.14
CA VAL A 411 -0.19 -22.24 6.81
C VAL A 411 0.24 -23.69 6.56
N VAL A 412 -0.69 -24.65 6.61
CA VAL A 412 -0.41 -26.06 6.30
C VAL A 412 0.17 -26.19 4.89
N ARG A 413 -0.45 -25.56 3.89
CA ARG A 413 0.03 -25.59 2.50
C ARG A 413 1.40 -24.91 2.34
N THR A 414 1.67 -23.84 3.09
CA THR A 414 3.01 -23.23 3.14
C THR A 414 4.04 -24.22 3.71
N CYS A 415 3.74 -24.89 4.81
CA CYS A 415 4.63 -25.86 5.43
C CYS A 415 4.89 -27.08 4.53
N GLU A 416 3.90 -27.52 3.76
CA GLU A 416 4.08 -28.56 2.72
C GLU A 416 5.08 -28.12 1.64
N GLY A 417 4.95 -26.89 1.14
CA GLY A 417 5.92 -26.31 0.20
C GLY A 417 7.35 -26.30 0.76
N LEU A 418 7.52 -25.85 2.01
CA LEU A 418 8.81 -25.84 2.70
C LEU A 418 9.40 -27.25 2.91
N ALA A 419 8.56 -28.24 3.24
CA ALA A 419 9.01 -29.61 3.46
C ALA A 419 9.46 -30.32 2.16
N THR A 420 8.83 -29.97 1.03
CA THR A 420 9.12 -30.55 -0.30
C THR A 420 10.20 -29.81 -1.09
N GLY A 421 10.64 -28.63 -0.63
CA GLY A 421 11.57 -27.76 -1.35
C GLY A 421 10.93 -27.03 -2.55
N GLN A 422 9.61 -26.83 -2.53
CA GLN A 422 8.88 -26.07 -3.56
C GLN A 422 8.52 -24.64 -3.16
N GLY A 423 8.92 -24.21 -1.95
CA GLY A 423 8.64 -22.89 -1.38
C GLY A 423 9.51 -21.77 -1.96
#